data_AF-A0AAE1NF19-F1
#
_entry.id   AF-A0AAE1NF19-F1
#
_cell.length_a   1.000
_cell.length_b   1.000
_cell.length_c   1.000
_cell.angle_alpha   90.00
_cell.angle_beta   90.00
_cell.angle_gamma   90.00
#
_symmetry.space_group_name_H-M   'P 1'
#
loop_
_entity.id
_entity.type
_entity.pdbx_description
1 polymer ?
#
loop_
_entity_poly.entity_id
_entity_poly.type
_entity_poly.pdbx_seq_one_letter_code
_entity_poly.pdbx_strand_id
1 'polypeptide(L)'
;MDTWIKLNASTTGKDKLFRLVQYLSRLLWYRLESRKHLRDTVHRLRVLEASISTFRKLLRVGKSLEVIYGALHTLHLPDVVLRTSLTLSRIYQAFFLLADHIVWLGRAGLCEIDRDKWGRLSNRFWLGAIICNLFRDAYEILQLLQKKMKHMDLLTTPTTTTTTCGYSTLPVVRTMYHNVPWCRPVVYLADTHRDILWDTVKNLCDLCIPLANLGHTGMSSGTVGLMGSVSSVAGIISVLDPLARMAPT
;
A
#
# COMPACT_ATOMS: atom_id res chain seq x y z
N MET A 1 -12.98 -20.67 -1.22
CA MET A 1 -13.55 -20.22 -2.51
C MET A 1 -14.21 -18.85 -2.36
N ASP A 2 -14.98 -18.65 -1.30
CA ASP A 2 -15.74 -17.41 -1.05
C ASP A 2 -14.90 -16.14 -0.93
N THR A 3 -13.70 -16.20 -0.36
CA THR A 3 -12.82 -15.02 -0.23
C THR A 3 -12.33 -14.51 -1.58
N TRP A 4 -12.02 -15.43 -2.51
CA TRP A 4 -11.64 -15.08 -3.88
C TRP A 4 -12.82 -14.48 -4.66
N ILE A 5 -14.02 -15.04 -4.47
CA ILE A 5 -15.24 -14.51 -5.07
C ILE A 5 -15.54 -13.10 -4.52
N LYS A 6 -15.43 -12.88 -3.21
CA LYS A 6 -15.59 -11.56 -2.58
C LYS A 6 -14.58 -10.54 -3.09
N LEU A 7 -13.32 -10.95 -3.24
CA LEU A 7 -12.27 -10.07 -3.76
C LEU A 7 -12.57 -9.67 -5.21
N ASN A 8 -12.95 -10.63 -6.06
CA ASN A 8 -13.31 -10.36 -7.45
C ASN A 8 -14.63 -9.56 -7.56
N ALA A 9 -15.58 -9.74 -6.65
CA ALA A 9 -16.82 -8.98 -6.62
C ALA A 9 -16.56 -7.49 -6.38
N SER A 10 -15.66 -7.16 -5.45
CA SER A 10 -15.35 -5.76 -5.09
C SER A 10 -14.53 -5.01 -6.14
N THR A 11 -14.89 -3.77 -6.45
CA THR A 11 -14.11 -2.89 -7.35
C THR A 11 -12.69 -2.64 -6.82
N THR A 12 -12.54 -2.49 -5.50
CA THR A 12 -11.23 -2.33 -4.85
C THR A 12 -10.35 -3.57 -4.98
N GLY A 13 -10.92 -4.78 -4.85
CA GLY A 13 -10.19 -6.03 -5.07
C GLY A 13 -9.74 -6.19 -6.51
N LYS A 14 -10.62 -5.87 -7.48
CA LYS A 14 -10.27 -5.84 -8.90
C LYS A 14 -9.11 -4.87 -9.18
N ASP A 15 -9.18 -3.61 -8.74
CA ASP A 15 -8.08 -2.64 -8.97
C ASP A 15 -6.74 -3.13 -8.42
N LYS A 16 -6.73 -3.78 -7.25
CA LYS A 16 -5.50 -4.35 -6.65
C LYS A 16 -4.95 -5.55 -7.45
N LEU A 17 -5.81 -6.43 -7.96
CA LEU A 17 -5.38 -7.52 -8.86
C LEU A 17 -4.78 -6.98 -10.15
N PHE A 18 -5.48 -6.05 -10.81
CA PHE A 18 -4.98 -5.44 -12.02
C PHE A 18 -3.71 -4.63 -11.76
N ARG A 19 -3.55 -4.04 -10.57
CA ARG A 19 -2.28 -3.41 -10.15
C ARG A 19 -1.14 -4.42 -10.16
N LEU A 20 -1.36 -5.59 -9.58
CA LEU A 20 -0.37 -6.67 -9.56
C LEU A 20 0.02 -7.09 -10.99
N VAL A 21 -0.97 -7.36 -11.85
CA VAL A 21 -0.70 -7.75 -13.25
C VAL A 21 0.06 -6.65 -14.00
N GLN A 22 -0.29 -5.39 -13.80
CA GLN A 22 0.40 -4.25 -14.41
C GLN A 22 1.89 -4.23 -14.03
N TYR A 23 2.21 -4.29 -12.74
CA TYR A 23 3.60 -4.21 -12.27
C TYR A 23 4.40 -5.48 -12.52
N LEU A 24 3.75 -6.66 -12.53
CA LEU A 24 4.38 -7.91 -12.98
C LEU A 24 4.72 -7.84 -14.48
N SER A 25 3.80 -7.34 -15.32
CA SER A 25 4.08 -7.10 -16.75
C SER A 25 5.29 -6.18 -16.91
N ARG A 26 5.36 -5.11 -16.08
CA ARG A 26 6.50 -4.18 -16.05
C ARG A 26 7.83 -4.85 -15.72
N LEU A 27 7.84 -5.65 -14.67
CA LEU A 27 9.00 -6.40 -14.24
C LEU A 27 9.45 -7.41 -15.30
N LEU A 28 8.50 -8.09 -15.94
CA LEU A 28 8.76 -9.07 -16.98
C LEU A 28 9.37 -8.42 -18.23
N TRP A 29 8.76 -7.36 -18.78
CA TRP A 29 9.32 -6.75 -19.98
C TRP A 29 10.70 -6.15 -19.74
N TYR A 30 10.95 -5.58 -18.55
CA TYR A 30 12.27 -5.07 -18.19
C TYR A 30 13.33 -6.18 -18.15
N ARG A 31 13.01 -7.34 -17.57
CA ARG A 31 13.93 -8.50 -17.54
C ARG A 31 14.19 -9.07 -18.93
N LEU A 32 13.21 -9.00 -19.83
CA LEU A 32 13.30 -9.54 -21.18
C LEU A 32 13.88 -8.55 -22.20
N GLU A 33 13.94 -7.25 -21.88
CA GLU A 33 14.41 -6.20 -22.80
C GLU A 33 15.86 -6.41 -23.24
N SER A 34 16.70 -7.03 -22.41
CA SER A 34 18.08 -7.37 -22.74
C SER A 34 18.20 -8.45 -23.83
N ARG A 35 17.12 -9.20 -24.13
CA ARG A 35 17.12 -10.32 -25.07
C ARG A 35 16.59 -9.90 -26.44
N LYS A 36 17.49 -9.71 -27.42
CA LYS A 36 17.13 -9.25 -28.79
C LYS A 36 16.07 -10.09 -29.51
N HIS A 37 15.98 -11.40 -29.22
CA HIS A 37 15.00 -12.31 -29.84
C HIS A 37 13.57 -12.16 -29.28
N LEU A 38 13.39 -11.51 -28.12
CA LEU A 38 12.09 -11.34 -27.46
C LEU A 38 11.51 -9.93 -27.62
N ARG A 39 11.98 -9.15 -28.60
CA ARG A 39 11.51 -7.78 -28.82
C ARG A 39 10.00 -7.69 -29.03
N ASP A 40 9.41 -8.65 -29.75
CA ASP A 40 7.96 -8.71 -29.94
C ASP A 40 7.23 -8.98 -28.61
N THR A 41 7.70 -9.96 -27.83
CA THR A 41 7.14 -10.24 -26.49
C THR A 41 7.22 -9.03 -25.55
N VAL A 42 8.35 -8.32 -25.55
CA VAL A 42 8.55 -7.08 -24.77
C VAL A 42 7.53 -6.02 -25.20
N HIS A 43 7.31 -5.85 -26.50
CA HIS A 43 6.31 -4.91 -27.02
C HIS A 43 4.90 -5.28 -26.55
N ARG A 44 4.50 -6.56 -26.68
CA ARG A 44 3.19 -7.05 -26.21
C ARG A 44 2.99 -6.81 -24.71
N LEU A 45 4.01 -7.03 -23.89
CA LEU A 45 3.96 -6.77 -22.44
C LEU A 45 3.81 -5.29 -22.10
N ARG A 46 4.44 -4.39 -22.86
CA ARG A 46 4.26 -2.93 -22.70
C ARG A 46 2.86 -2.49 -23.06
N VAL A 47 2.29 -3.03 -24.15
CA VAL A 47 0.89 -2.78 -24.53
C VAL A 47 -0.05 -3.29 -23.44
N LEU A 48 0.17 -4.49 -22.92
CA LEU A 48 -0.60 -5.04 -21.82
C LEU A 48 -0.53 -4.14 -20.56
N GLU A 49 0.66 -3.69 -20.17
CA GLU A 49 0.84 -2.78 -19.04
C GLU A 49 0.03 -1.48 -19.25
N ALA A 50 0.10 -0.89 -20.43
CA ALA A 50 -0.60 0.35 -20.76
C ALA A 50 -2.13 0.19 -20.76
N SER A 51 -2.64 -0.91 -21.32
CA SER A 51 -4.07 -1.24 -21.33
C SER A 51 -4.60 -1.46 -19.92
N ILE A 52 -3.89 -2.24 -19.09
CA ILE A 52 -4.28 -2.48 -17.69
C ILE A 52 -4.22 -1.18 -16.89
N SER A 53 -3.19 -0.35 -17.08
CA SER A 53 -3.09 0.96 -16.43
C SER A 53 -4.30 1.85 -16.74
N THR A 54 -4.73 1.88 -18.00
CA THR A 54 -5.91 2.65 -18.43
C THR A 54 -7.20 2.07 -17.83
N PHE A 55 -7.37 0.75 -17.84
CA PHE A 55 -8.51 0.08 -17.23
C PHE A 55 -8.61 0.37 -15.71
N ARG A 56 -7.49 0.39 -15.00
CA ARG A 56 -7.46 0.73 -13.57
C ARG A 56 -7.85 2.17 -13.28
N LYS A 57 -7.46 3.12 -14.13
CA LYS A 57 -7.93 4.52 -14.00
C LYS A 57 -9.45 4.58 -14.13
N LEU A 58 -10.01 3.82 -15.06
CA LEU A 58 -11.47 3.71 -15.23
C LEU A 58 -12.15 3.10 -14.00
N LEU A 59 -11.58 2.04 -13.40
CA LEU A 59 -12.09 1.45 -12.15
C LEU A 59 -12.08 2.42 -10.96
N ARG A 60 -11.27 3.48 -11.00
CA ARG A 60 -11.21 4.50 -9.93
C ARG A 60 -12.17 5.66 -10.17
N VAL A 61 -12.90 5.68 -11.28
CA VAL A 61 -13.91 6.71 -11.53
C VAL A 61 -14.93 6.71 -10.41
N GLY A 62 -15.17 7.87 -9.81
CA GLY A 62 -16.06 8.03 -8.65
C GLY A 62 -15.38 7.82 -7.28
N LYS A 63 -14.20 7.20 -7.22
CA LYS A 63 -13.46 6.97 -5.97
C LYS A 63 -13.02 8.26 -5.28
N SER A 64 -12.86 9.36 -6.03
CA SER A 64 -12.56 10.67 -5.44
C SER A 64 -13.64 11.11 -4.45
N LEU A 65 -14.91 10.87 -4.76
CA LEU A 65 -16.04 11.21 -3.88
C LEU A 65 -16.05 10.34 -2.63
N GLU A 66 -15.79 9.04 -2.77
CA GLU A 66 -15.67 8.11 -1.63
C GLU A 66 -14.56 8.55 -0.67
N VAL A 67 -13.41 8.97 -1.21
CA VAL A 67 -12.27 9.42 -0.40
C VAL A 67 -12.57 10.74 0.31
N ILE A 68 -13.24 11.69 -0.35
CA ILE A 68 -13.67 12.95 0.28
C ILE A 68 -14.67 12.67 1.40
N TYR A 69 -15.66 11.82 1.15
CA TYR A 69 -16.64 11.42 2.17
C TYR A 69 -15.95 10.73 3.37
N GLY A 70 -14.99 9.84 3.10
CA GLY A 70 -14.18 9.20 4.15
C GLY A 70 -13.29 10.18 4.93
N ALA A 71 -12.96 11.35 4.38
CA ALA A 71 -12.20 12.38 5.08
C ALA A 71 -13.04 13.11 6.13
N LEU A 72 -14.35 13.25 5.91
CA LEU A 72 -15.28 13.83 6.89
C LEU A 72 -15.40 12.95 8.13
N HIS A 73 -15.37 11.64 7.96
CA HIS A 73 -15.41 10.69 9.08
C HIS A 73 -14.17 10.80 9.97
N THR A 74 -12.98 11.03 9.38
CA THR A 74 -11.73 11.12 10.16
C THR A 74 -11.64 12.37 11.03
N LEU A 75 -12.43 13.41 10.75
CA LEU A 75 -12.46 14.64 11.56
C LEU A 75 -12.95 14.39 12.99
N HIS A 76 -13.70 13.31 13.22
CA HIS A 76 -14.28 12.98 14.51
C HIS A 76 -13.39 12.05 15.36
N LEU A 77 -12.19 11.72 14.88
CA LEU A 77 -11.27 10.88 15.63
C LEU A 77 -10.77 11.58 16.91
N PRO A 78 -10.68 10.87 18.04
CA PRO A 78 -10.31 11.45 19.33
C PRO A 78 -8.83 11.83 19.39
N ASP A 79 -7.96 11.05 18.74
CA ASP A 79 -6.52 11.29 18.68
C ASP A 79 -6.20 12.34 17.62
N VAL A 80 -5.61 13.46 18.04
CA VAL A 80 -5.32 14.61 17.19
C VAL A 80 -4.28 14.28 16.10
N VAL A 81 -3.26 13.49 16.43
CA VAL A 81 -2.19 13.14 15.49
C VAL A 81 -2.73 12.20 14.42
N LEU A 82 -3.52 11.21 14.85
CA LEU A 82 -4.18 10.27 13.95
C LEU A 82 -5.19 10.98 13.05
N ARG A 83 -6.03 11.84 13.63
CA ARG A 83 -7.02 12.65 12.91
C ARG A 83 -6.39 13.51 11.82
N THR A 84 -5.36 14.28 12.17
CA THR A 84 -4.72 15.21 11.25
C THR A 84 -4.03 14.47 10.11
N SER A 85 -3.25 13.44 10.43
CA SER A 85 -2.54 12.63 9.43
C SER A 85 -3.48 11.94 8.45
N LEU A 86 -4.54 11.28 8.96
CA LEU A 86 -5.52 10.59 8.13
C LEU A 86 -6.36 11.55 7.27
N THR A 87 -6.81 12.66 7.85
CA THR A 87 -7.60 13.65 7.10
C THR A 87 -6.76 14.25 5.98
N LEU A 88 -5.52 14.65 6.27
CA LEU A 88 -4.61 15.20 5.27
C LEU A 88 -4.27 14.18 4.18
N SER A 89 -4.03 12.93 4.56
CA SER A 89 -3.83 11.83 3.61
C SER A 89 -5.02 11.66 2.66
N ARG A 90 -6.25 11.67 3.18
CA ARG A 90 -7.47 11.56 2.36
C ARG A 90 -7.66 12.74 1.43
N ILE A 91 -7.37 13.96 1.88
CA ILE A 91 -7.41 15.16 1.03
C ILE A 91 -6.40 15.04 -0.11
N TYR A 92 -5.15 14.66 0.18
CA TYR A 92 -4.14 14.42 -0.86
C TYR A 92 -4.57 13.33 -1.84
N GLN A 93 -5.14 12.23 -1.33
CA GLN A 93 -5.63 11.13 -2.15
C GLN A 93 -6.80 11.58 -3.06
N ALA A 94 -7.68 12.47 -2.59
CA ALA A 94 -8.76 13.03 -3.39
C ALA A 94 -8.22 13.89 -4.56
N PHE A 95 -7.25 14.76 -4.30
CA PHE A 95 -6.61 15.57 -5.34
C PHE A 95 -5.80 14.73 -6.33
N PHE A 96 -5.09 13.70 -5.84
CA PHE A 96 -4.43 12.71 -6.70
C PHE A 96 -5.43 12.08 -7.67
N LEU A 97 -6.56 11.58 -7.14
CA LEU A 97 -7.60 10.95 -7.94
C LEU A 97 -8.16 11.95 -8.94
N LEU A 98 -8.53 13.17 -8.54
CA LEU A 98 -9.05 14.19 -9.45
C LEU A 98 -8.10 14.46 -10.63
N ALA A 99 -6.81 14.63 -10.37
CA ALA A 99 -5.80 14.78 -11.42
C ALA A 99 -5.67 13.51 -12.29
N ASP A 100 -5.79 12.31 -11.70
CA ASP A 100 -5.77 11.03 -12.43
C ASP A 100 -6.97 10.89 -13.40
N HIS A 101 -8.15 11.39 -13.02
CA HIS A 101 -9.33 11.45 -13.91
C HIS A 101 -9.07 12.38 -15.10
N ILE A 102 -8.49 13.56 -14.86
CA ILE A 102 -8.15 14.50 -15.92
C ILE A 102 -7.16 13.84 -16.90
N VAL A 103 -6.10 13.18 -16.41
CA VAL A 103 -5.16 12.43 -17.26
C VAL A 103 -5.87 11.34 -18.07
N TRP A 104 -6.84 10.63 -17.48
CA TRP A 104 -7.62 9.63 -18.19
C TRP A 104 -8.48 10.23 -19.30
N LEU A 105 -9.17 11.35 -19.04
CA LEU A 105 -9.96 12.08 -20.05
C LEU A 105 -9.11 12.49 -21.26
N GLY A 106 -7.90 12.99 -21.01
CA GLY A 106 -6.95 13.34 -22.08
C GLY A 106 -6.39 12.14 -22.84
N ARG A 107 -6.38 10.93 -22.25
CA ARG A 107 -6.03 9.69 -22.97
C ARG A 107 -7.20 9.14 -23.78
N ALA A 108 -8.42 9.37 -23.33
CA ALA A 108 -9.65 8.99 -24.05
C ALA A 108 -9.96 9.90 -25.24
N GLY A 109 -9.24 11.03 -25.39
CA GLY A 109 -9.48 12.01 -26.46
C GLY A 109 -10.65 12.95 -26.19
N LEU A 110 -11.14 13.02 -24.95
CA LEU A 110 -12.29 13.84 -24.58
C LEU A 110 -11.93 15.31 -24.31
N CYS A 111 -10.67 15.59 -23.94
CA CYS A 111 -10.18 16.94 -23.72
C CYS A 111 -8.71 17.06 -24.15
N GLU A 112 -8.35 18.18 -24.78
CA GLU A 112 -6.94 18.53 -25.02
C GLU A 112 -6.32 19.06 -23.73
N ILE A 113 -5.40 18.28 -23.15
CA ILE A 113 -4.73 18.63 -21.90
C ILE A 113 -3.25 18.23 -21.95
N ASP A 114 -2.43 18.95 -21.19
CA ASP A 114 -1.05 18.55 -20.93
C ASP A 114 -1.01 17.35 -19.97
N ARG A 115 -0.97 16.15 -20.55
CA ARG A 115 -0.95 14.87 -19.82
C ARG A 115 0.26 14.74 -18.90
N ASP A 116 1.39 15.34 -19.25
CA ASP A 116 2.62 15.25 -18.45
C ASP A 116 2.57 16.19 -17.25
N LYS A 117 2.05 17.40 -17.41
CA LYS A 117 1.77 18.32 -16.30
C LYS A 117 0.79 17.71 -15.29
N TRP A 118 -0.36 17.21 -15.77
CA TRP A 118 -1.36 16.59 -14.90
C TRP A 118 -0.86 15.27 -14.29
N GLY A 119 -0.07 14.49 -15.04
CA GLY A 119 0.59 13.29 -14.53
C GLY A 119 1.59 13.58 -13.41
N ARG A 120 2.43 14.61 -13.56
CA ARG A 120 3.36 15.05 -12.49
C ARG A 120 2.60 15.58 -11.29
N LEU A 121 1.56 16.39 -11.49
CA LEU A 121 0.73 16.91 -10.40
C LEU A 121 0.06 15.78 -9.61
N SER A 122 -0.52 14.81 -10.31
CA SER A 122 -1.09 13.60 -9.71
C SER A 122 -0.06 12.87 -8.84
N ASN A 123 1.16 12.61 -9.36
CA ASN A 123 2.22 11.96 -8.59
C ASN A 123 2.66 12.76 -7.35
N ARG A 124 2.66 14.11 -7.38
CA ARG A 124 2.97 14.94 -6.20
C ARG A 124 1.94 14.76 -5.09
N PHE A 125 0.66 14.79 -5.43
CA PHE A 125 -0.40 14.56 -4.45
C PHE A 125 -0.39 13.11 -3.92
N TRP A 126 -0.10 12.14 -4.77
CA TRP A 126 0.05 10.76 -4.34
C TRP A 126 1.21 10.59 -3.35
N LEU A 127 2.35 11.23 -3.62
CA LEU A 127 3.49 11.25 -2.70
C LEU A 127 3.11 11.87 -1.35
N GLY A 128 2.40 13.01 -1.34
CA GLY A 128 1.90 13.63 -0.12
C GLY A 128 1.01 12.71 0.71
N ALA A 129 0.09 11.98 0.06
CA ALA A 129 -0.76 10.99 0.72
C ALA A 129 0.06 9.85 1.36
N ILE A 130 1.07 9.31 0.64
CA ILE A 130 1.94 8.25 1.17
C ILE A 130 2.72 8.73 2.38
N ILE A 131 3.28 9.94 2.34
CA ILE A 131 4.04 10.50 3.46
C ILE A 131 3.16 10.62 4.71
N CYS A 132 1.93 11.11 4.56
CA CYS A 132 0.99 11.18 5.68
C CYS A 132 0.65 9.78 6.22
N ASN A 133 0.38 8.81 5.33
CA ASN A 133 0.11 7.44 5.75
C ASN A 133 1.29 6.80 6.50
N LEU A 134 2.52 7.00 6.04
CA LEU A 134 3.73 6.53 6.71
C LEU A 134 3.92 7.19 8.08
N PHE A 135 3.62 8.49 8.20
CA PHE A 135 3.68 9.18 9.48
C PHE A 135 2.65 8.61 10.48
N ARG A 136 1.43 8.34 10.01
CA ARG A 136 0.41 7.63 10.80
C ARG A 136 0.88 6.23 11.19
N ASP A 137 1.42 5.45 10.25
CA ASP A 137 1.91 4.09 10.49
C ASP A 137 2.98 4.08 11.59
N ALA A 138 3.96 4.99 11.49
CA ALA A 138 5.00 5.15 12.49
C ALA A 138 4.42 5.51 13.86
N TYR A 139 3.47 6.45 13.90
CA TYR A 139 2.81 6.86 15.13
C TYR A 139 2.05 5.72 15.83
N GLU A 140 1.25 4.95 15.08
CA GLU A 140 0.52 3.80 15.61
C GLU A 140 1.47 2.70 16.09
N ILE A 141 2.52 2.39 15.33
CA ILE A 141 3.55 1.44 15.74
C ILE A 141 4.20 1.87 17.06
N LEU A 142 4.58 3.14 17.19
CA LEU A 142 5.18 3.66 18.42
C LEU A 142 4.23 3.55 19.62
N GLN A 143 2.95 3.88 19.45
CA GLN A 143 1.95 3.71 20.50
C GLN A 143 1.79 2.24 20.92
N LEU A 144 1.73 1.32 19.96
CA LEU A 144 1.58 -0.11 20.23
C LEU A 144 2.78 -0.69 20.98
N LEU A 145 3.99 -0.27 20.62
CA LEU A 145 5.21 -0.68 21.31
C LEU A 145 5.26 -0.13 22.75
N GLN A 146 4.87 1.13 22.95
CA GLN A 146 4.78 1.71 24.30
C GLN A 146 3.75 0.99 25.18
N LYS A 147 2.57 0.65 24.64
CA LYS A 147 1.55 -0.12 25.36
C LYS A 147 2.06 -1.50 25.76
N LYS A 148 2.79 -2.18 24.86
CA LYS A 148 3.42 -3.48 25.16
C LYS A 148 4.44 -3.40 26.28
N MET A 149 5.33 -2.40 26.24
CA MET A 149 6.35 -2.20 27.28
C MET A 149 5.70 -1.99 28.65
N LYS A 150 4.72 -1.09 28.74
CA LYS A 150 3.97 -0.85 30.00
C LYS A 150 3.29 -2.11 30.52
N HIS A 151 2.68 -2.91 29.64
CA HIS A 151 2.03 -4.17 30.02
C HIS A 151 3.03 -5.21 30.53
N MET A 152 4.22 -5.29 29.93
CA MET A 152 5.28 -6.17 30.43
C MET A 152 5.84 -5.70 31.78
N ASP A 153 6.02 -4.39 31.98
CA ASP A 153 6.50 -3.84 33.26
C ASP A 153 5.49 -4.12 34.40
N LEU A 154 4.18 -3.99 34.13
CA LEU A 154 3.12 -4.32 35.09
C LEU A 154 3.11 -5.81 35.50
N LEU A 155 3.38 -6.71 34.56
CA LEU A 155 3.45 -8.16 34.80
C LEU A 155 4.73 -8.62 35.51
N THR A 156 5.73 -7.75 35.67
CA THR A 156 7.01 -8.07 36.31
C THR A 156 6.99 -7.85 37.84
N THR A 157 5.83 -7.58 38.43
CA THR A 157 5.64 -7.65 39.89
C THR A 157 5.72 -9.11 40.38
N PRO A 158 6.25 -9.37 41.59
CA PRO A 158 6.86 -10.65 41.95
C PRO A 158 5.81 -11.71 42.27
N THR A 159 5.26 -12.33 41.24
CA THR A 159 4.65 -13.65 41.37
C THR A 159 5.14 -14.52 40.24
N THR A 160 5.89 -15.54 40.65
CA THR A 160 6.55 -16.57 39.86
C THR A 160 5.54 -17.32 39.00
N THR A 161 5.24 -16.79 37.81
CA THR A 161 4.72 -17.59 36.71
C THR A 161 5.37 -17.10 35.43
N THR A 162 6.22 -17.94 34.86
CA THR A 162 6.70 -17.87 33.47
C THR A 162 5.50 -17.96 32.53
N THR A 163 4.73 -16.87 32.41
CA THR A 163 3.69 -16.75 31.41
C THR A 163 4.38 -16.64 30.07
N THR A 164 4.52 -17.80 29.44
CA THR A 164 5.06 -17.95 28.11
C THR A 164 4.01 -17.37 27.18
N CYS A 165 4.12 -16.09 26.84
CA CYS A 165 3.26 -15.46 25.85
C CYS A 165 3.40 -16.29 24.56
N GLY A 166 2.37 -17.07 24.24
CA GLY A 166 2.35 -17.96 23.08
C GLY A 166 2.33 -17.16 21.79
N TYR A 167 3.50 -16.75 21.31
CA TYR A 167 3.69 -16.21 19.97
C TYR A 167 3.80 -17.36 18.97
N SER A 168 2.94 -17.30 17.96
CA SER A 168 2.85 -18.10 16.71
C SER A 168 3.18 -19.60 16.76
N THR A 169 2.29 -20.42 16.18
CA THR A 169 2.39 -21.89 16.06
C THR A 169 3.56 -22.41 15.22
N LEU A 170 4.28 -21.54 14.49
CA LEU A 170 5.35 -21.92 13.57
C LEU A 170 6.75 -21.86 14.24
N PRO A 171 7.51 -22.97 14.25
CA PRO A 171 8.79 -23.05 14.94
C PRO A 171 9.85 -22.09 14.38
N VAL A 172 9.81 -21.78 13.08
CA VAL A 172 10.74 -20.82 12.44
C VAL A 172 10.57 -19.40 13.00
N VAL A 173 9.33 -18.94 13.20
CA VAL A 173 9.05 -17.58 13.70
C VAL A 173 9.47 -17.46 15.17
N ARG A 174 9.22 -18.51 15.96
CA ARG A 174 9.67 -18.59 17.35
C ARG A 174 11.20 -18.54 17.48
N THR A 175 11.91 -19.29 16.64
CA THR A 175 13.39 -19.28 16.60
C THR A 175 13.92 -17.91 16.21
N MET A 176 13.31 -17.23 15.24
CA MET A 176 13.73 -15.90 14.80
C MET A 176 13.49 -14.82 15.89
N TYR A 177 12.36 -14.88 16.59
CA TYR A 177 12.02 -13.98 17.70
C TYR A 177 13.04 -14.04 18.85
N HIS A 178 13.49 -15.26 19.19
CA HIS A 178 14.39 -15.47 20.32
C HIS A 178 15.84 -15.13 19.97
N ASN A 179 16.29 -15.44 18.75
CA ASN A 179 17.68 -15.27 18.32
C ASN A 179 18.00 -13.89 17.73
N VAL A 180 17.00 -13.11 17.28
CA VAL A 180 17.22 -11.81 16.65
C VAL A 180 16.43 -10.70 17.36
N PRO A 181 17.05 -9.98 18.32
CA PRO A 181 16.36 -8.94 19.11
C PRO A 181 15.70 -7.84 18.26
N TRP A 182 16.33 -7.46 17.15
CA TRP A 182 15.86 -6.44 16.21
C TRP A 182 14.58 -6.82 15.46
N CYS A 183 14.29 -8.12 15.34
CA CYS A 183 13.08 -8.61 14.66
C CYS A 183 11.87 -8.69 15.59
N ARG A 184 12.05 -8.55 16.92
CA ARG A 184 10.96 -8.68 17.91
C ARG A 184 9.78 -7.72 17.68
N PRO A 185 9.98 -6.43 17.34
CA PRO A 185 8.86 -5.52 17.03
C PRO A 185 8.09 -5.97 15.78
N VAL A 186 8.80 -6.43 14.74
CA VAL A 186 8.19 -6.87 13.48
C VAL A 186 7.40 -8.15 13.68
N VAL A 187 7.95 -9.13 14.40
CA VAL A 187 7.25 -10.37 14.73
C VAL A 187 6.03 -10.10 15.60
N TYR A 188 6.14 -9.19 16.58
CA TYR A 188 5.00 -8.76 17.39
C TYR A 188 3.88 -8.14 16.55
N LEU A 189 4.22 -7.23 15.65
CA LEU A 189 3.22 -6.62 14.75
C LEU A 189 2.63 -7.66 13.80
N ALA A 190 3.44 -8.59 13.28
CA ALA A 190 2.98 -9.66 12.40
C ALA A 190 1.99 -10.63 13.08
N ASP A 191 2.06 -10.79 14.40
CA ASP A 191 1.16 -11.67 15.15
C ASP A 191 -0.08 -10.92 15.65
N THR A 192 0.10 -9.69 16.15
CA THR A 192 -0.94 -8.95 16.88
C THR A 192 -1.65 -7.89 16.03
N HIS A 193 -0.94 -7.24 15.09
CA HIS A 193 -1.42 -6.06 14.32
C HIS A 193 -0.99 -6.15 12.85
N ARG A 194 -1.52 -7.17 12.16
CA ARG A 194 -1.19 -7.47 10.75
C ARG A 194 -1.62 -6.37 9.79
N ASP A 195 -2.71 -5.69 10.11
CA ASP A 195 -3.26 -4.57 9.37
C ASP A 195 -2.24 -3.43 9.21
N ILE A 196 -1.67 -2.97 10.32
CA ILE A 196 -0.68 -1.87 10.33
C ILE A 196 0.62 -2.32 9.64
N LEU A 197 1.05 -3.56 9.87
CA LEU A 197 2.25 -4.11 9.22
C LEU A 197 2.10 -4.10 7.69
N TRP A 198 0.99 -4.64 7.17
CA TRP A 198 0.79 -4.72 5.72
C TRP A 198 0.59 -3.35 5.08
N ASP A 199 -0.07 -2.42 5.76
CA ASP A 199 -0.22 -1.06 5.24
C ASP A 199 1.12 -0.31 5.24
N THR A 200 1.95 -0.47 6.28
CA THR A 200 3.32 0.08 6.34
C THR A 200 4.17 -0.45 5.19
N VAL A 201 4.21 -1.79 4.99
CA VAL A 201 4.95 -2.42 3.89
C VAL A 201 4.47 -1.90 2.54
N LYS A 202 3.15 -1.79 2.36
CA LYS A 202 2.55 -1.26 1.14
C LYS A 202 2.98 0.19 0.89
N ASN A 203 2.88 1.06 1.89
CA ASN A 203 3.20 2.49 1.77
C ASN A 203 4.70 2.71 1.51
N LEU A 204 5.58 1.94 2.16
CA LEU A 204 7.03 1.98 1.92
C LEU A 204 7.39 1.56 0.49
N CYS A 205 6.81 0.48 -0.02
CA CYS A 205 7.01 0.06 -1.40
C CYS A 205 6.39 1.04 -2.40
N ASP A 206 5.21 1.58 -2.10
CA ASP A 206 4.52 2.53 -2.96
C ASP A 206 5.27 3.86 -3.07
N LEU A 207 6.03 4.27 -2.05
CA LEU A 207 6.83 5.50 -2.02
C LEU A 207 7.79 5.59 -3.23
N CYS A 208 8.36 4.46 -3.66
CA CYS A 208 9.30 4.41 -4.78
C CYS A 208 8.68 4.83 -6.12
N ILE A 209 7.37 4.64 -6.29
CA ILE A 209 6.70 4.81 -7.58
C ILE A 209 6.52 6.29 -7.96
N PRO A 210 5.89 7.16 -7.13
CA PRO A 210 5.80 8.58 -7.45
C PRO A 210 7.18 9.26 -7.42
N LEU A 211 8.13 8.81 -6.58
CA LEU A 211 9.50 9.32 -6.58
C LEU A 211 10.21 9.07 -7.92
N ALA A 212 10.07 7.85 -8.48
CA ALA A 212 10.60 7.53 -9.80
C ALA A 212 9.89 8.33 -10.91
N ASN A 213 8.56 8.45 -10.86
CA ASN A 213 7.79 9.20 -11.85
C ASN A 213 8.07 10.71 -11.84
N LEU A 214 8.45 11.27 -10.69
CA LEU A 214 8.84 12.68 -10.55
C LEU A 214 10.31 12.93 -10.92
N GLY A 215 11.10 11.87 -11.18
CA GLY A 215 12.51 11.98 -11.52
C GLY A 215 13.42 12.24 -10.33
N HIS A 216 12.94 12.08 -9.09
CA HIS A 216 13.76 12.29 -7.89
C HIS A 216 14.72 11.13 -7.62
N THR A 217 14.43 9.94 -8.17
CA THR A 217 15.26 8.74 -7.99
C THR A 217 15.57 8.13 -9.35
N GLY A 218 16.85 7.82 -9.64
CA GLY A 218 17.29 7.11 -10.84
C GLY A 218 16.90 5.62 -10.88
N MET A 219 15.72 5.26 -10.36
CA MET A 219 15.27 3.88 -10.25
C MET A 219 14.96 3.30 -11.63
N SER A 220 15.43 2.07 -11.88
CA SER A 220 15.10 1.36 -13.11
C SER A 220 13.61 0.98 -13.16
N SER A 221 13.08 0.80 -14.38
CA SER A 221 11.70 0.32 -14.57
C SER A 221 11.45 -1.04 -13.93
N GLY A 222 12.48 -1.89 -13.83
CA GLY A 222 12.41 -3.18 -13.13
C GLY A 222 12.21 -3.04 -11.63
N THR A 223 12.95 -2.13 -10.97
CA THR A 223 12.79 -1.90 -9.53
C THR A 223 11.41 -1.34 -9.20
N VAL A 224 10.89 -0.42 -10.02
CA VAL A 224 9.52 0.11 -9.90
C VAL A 224 8.49 -1.02 -10.09
N GLY A 225 8.71 -1.92 -11.07
CA GLY A 225 7.92 -3.13 -11.27
C GLY A 225 7.91 -4.05 -10.05
N LEU A 226 9.07 -4.28 -9.43
CA LEU A 226 9.19 -5.12 -8.24
C LEU A 226 8.46 -4.49 -7.04
N MET A 227 8.74 -3.23 -6.72
CA MET A 227 8.11 -2.52 -5.59
C MET A 227 6.59 -2.46 -5.74
N GLY A 228 6.10 -2.13 -6.95
CA GLY A 228 4.67 -2.12 -7.24
C GLY A 228 4.02 -3.50 -7.16
N SER A 229 4.77 -4.57 -7.46
CA SER A 229 4.27 -5.95 -7.29
C SER A 229 4.14 -6.31 -5.81
N VAL A 230 5.17 -6.01 -5.00
CA VAL A 230 5.17 -6.28 -3.55
C VAL A 230 4.05 -5.50 -2.85
N SER A 231 3.89 -4.21 -3.16
CA SER A 231 2.82 -3.41 -2.58
C SER A 231 1.42 -3.89 -3.00
N SER A 232 1.26 -4.40 -4.22
CA SER A 232 0.00 -4.97 -4.68
C SER A 232 -0.35 -6.25 -3.92
N VAL A 233 0.63 -7.13 -3.69
CA VAL A 233 0.44 -8.35 -2.88
C VAL A 233 0.05 -7.98 -1.46
N ALA A 234 0.78 -7.07 -0.81
CA ALA A 234 0.43 -6.57 0.53
C ALA A 234 -1.00 -6.01 0.58
N GLY A 235 -1.39 -5.24 -0.45
CA GLY A 235 -2.74 -4.72 -0.60
C GLY A 235 -3.81 -5.79 -0.79
N ILE A 236 -3.52 -6.88 -1.50
CA ILE A 236 -4.45 -8.01 -1.69
C ILE A 236 -4.62 -8.76 -0.36
N ILE A 237 -3.50 -9.04 0.34
CA ILE A 237 -3.52 -9.72 1.64
C ILE A 237 -4.37 -8.95 2.65
N SER A 238 -4.25 -7.62 2.71
CA SER A 238 -5.06 -6.80 3.63
C SER A 238 -6.57 -6.79 3.33
N VAL A 239 -6.99 -7.19 2.14
CA VAL A 239 -8.43 -7.33 1.80
C VAL A 239 -8.95 -8.73 2.11
N LEU A 240 -8.10 -9.73 1.91
CA LEU A 240 -8.43 -11.15 2.09
C LEU A 240 -8.44 -11.56 3.55
N ASP A 241 -7.58 -10.96 4.37
CA ASP A 241 -7.47 -11.30 5.78
C ASP A 241 -8.53 -10.53 6.60
N PRO A 242 -9.52 -11.22 7.20
CA PRO A 242 -10.52 -10.59 8.06
C PRO A 242 -9.89 -9.98 9.34
N LEU A 243 -8.68 -10.43 9.73
CA LEU A 243 -7.91 -9.87 10.85
C LEU A 243 -6.96 -8.73 10.43
N ALA A 244 -6.73 -8.53 9.13
CA ALA A 244 -5.93 -7.41 8.61
C ALA A 244 -6.77 -6.21 8.16
N ARG A 245 -8.09 -6.26 8.35
CA ARG A 245 -8.94 -5.08 8.22
C ARG A 245 -8.79 -4.24 9.48
N MET A 246 -8.18 -3.05 9.36
CA MET A 246 -8.42 -2.00 10.35
C MET A 246 -9.94 -1.86 10.49
N ALA A 247 -10.44 -1.94 11.73
CA ALA A 247 -11.83 -1.63 12.02
C ALA A 247 -12.17 -0.26 11.39
N PRO A 248 -13.38 -0.06 10.84
CA PRO A 248 -13.78 1.27 10.43
C PRO A 248 -13.79 2.15 11.68
N THR A 249 -12.79 3.02 11.79
CA THR A 249 -12.79 4.16 12.69
C THR A 249 -13.35 5.37 11.97
#